data_AF-A0A1V5NRJ1-F1
#
_entry.id   AF-A0A1V5NRJ1-F1
#
_cell.length_a   1.000
_cell.length_b   1.000
_cell.length_c   1.000
_cell.angle_alpha   90.00
_cell.angle_beta   90.00
_cell.angle_gamma   90.00
#
_symmetry.space_group_name_H-M   'P 1'
#
loop_
_entity.id
_entity.type
_entity.pdbx_description
1 polymer ?
#
loop_
_entity_poly.entity_id
_entity_poly.type
_entity_poly.pdbx_seq_one_letter_code
_entity_poly.pdbx_strand_id
1 'polypeptide(L)'
;MRKNIYIRDEDQELFDKAEALGGDNFSAMIAEAVRRFVEVEEAKTAGMAEIELEVGVYYSGTSADDTKKIRFIGKKIADAKALYGSTSSRDDRGTEYTLYLTKKGKILLHREDWSRWQGDDSEASYQVYDSLTEFSASANVPGELVQEAGRAMGGDTAEYLDV
;
A
#
# COMPACT_ATOMS: atom_id res chain seq x y z
N MET A 1 -3.06 -20.43 -26.79
CA MET A 1 -3.02 -19.75 -28.10
C MET A 1 -1.58 -19.34 -28.38
N ARG A 2 -1.03 -19.59 -29.58
CA ARG A 2 0.32 -19.15 -29.95
C ARG A 2 0.26 -17.70 -30.46
N LYS A 3 1.14 -16.83 -29.97
CA LYS A 3 1.30 -15.44 -30.44
C LYS A 3 2.74 -15.25 -30.88
N ASN A 4 2.94 -14.70 -32.07
CA ASN A 4 4.25 -14.30 -32.57
C ASN A 4 4.39 -12.79 -32.34
N ILE A 5 5.52 -12.37 -31.77
CA ILE A 5 5.84 -10.96 -31.54
C ILE A 5 6.90 -10.51 -32.55
N TYR A 6 6.66 -9.36 -33.17
CA TYR A 6 7.63 -8.74 -34.08
C TYR A 6 8.52 -7.81 -33.25
N ILE A 7 9.83 -8.04 -33.30
CA ILE A 7 10.84 -7.23 -32.62
C ILE A 7 11.42 -6.29 -33.67
N ARG A 8 11.60 -5.01 -33.31
CA ARG A 8 12.23 -4.04 -34.20
C ARG A 8 13.72 -4.32 -34.29
N ASP A 9 14.33 -4.02 -35.43
CA ASP A 9 15.77 -4.23 -35.67
C ASP A 9 16.63 -3.55 -34.59
N GLU A 10 16.19 -2.40 -34.07
CA GLU A 10 16.86 -1.65 -32.99
C GLU A 10 16.86 -2.38 -31.63
N ASP A 11 15.88 -3.25 -31.39
CA ASP A 11 15.70 -3.99 -30.13
C ASP A 11 16.29 -5.42 -30.22
N GLN A 12 16.81 -5.82 -31.37
CA GLN A 12 17.20 -7.20 -31.63
C GLN A 12 18.36 -7.66 -30.74
N GLU A 13 19.40 -6.84 -30.59
CA GLU A 13 20.53 -7.16 -29.71
C GLU A 13 20.12 -7.34 -28.23
N LEU A 14 19.07 -6.63 -27.79
CA LEU A 14 18.55 -6.74 -26.43
C LEU A 14 17.85 -8.08 -26.22
N PHE A 15 17.02 -8.48 -27.19
CA PHE A 15 16.31 -9.76 -27.16
C PHE A 15 17.26 -10.95 -27.29
N ASP A 16 18.28 -10.85 -28.15
CA ASP A 16 19.31 -11.90 -28.29
C ASP A 16 20.08 -12.10 -26.98
N LYS A 17 20.44 -11.00 -26.29
CA LYS A 17 21.06 -11.07 -24.95
C LYS A 17 20.11 -11.68 -23.92
N ALA A 18 18.84 -11.31 -23.95
CA ALA A 18 17.85 -11.84 -23.02
C ALA A 18 17.58 -13.33 -23.27
N GLU A 19 17.62 -13.80 -24.52
CA GLU A 19 17.51 -15.22 -24.87
C GLU A 19 18.74 -16.01 -24.43
N ALA A 20 19.95 -15.46 -24.64
CA ALA A 20 21.18 -16.08 -24.16
C ALA A 20 21.23 -16.20 -22.63
N LEU A 21 20.69 -15.21 -21.91
CA LEU A 21 20.57 -15.24 -20.43
C LEU A 21 19.41 -16.14 -19.96
N GLY A 22 18.34 -16.21 -20.75
CA GLY A 22 17.08 -16.87 -20.41
C GLY A 22 16.99 -18.33 -20.87
N GLY A 23 17.90 -18.81 -21.72
CA GLY A 23 18.01 -20.21 -22.15
C GLY A 23 16.68 -20.85 -22.59
N ASP A 24 16.48 -22.11 -22.21
CA ASP A 24 15.27 -22.91 -22.53
C ASP A 24 13.97 -22.33 -21.96
N ASN A 25 14.06 -21.33 -21.09
CA ASN A 25 12.95 -20.66 -20.40
C ASN A 25 12.71 -19.23 -20.90
N PHE A 26 13.28 -18.83 -22.03
CA PHE A 26 13.09 -17.49 -22.60
C PHE A 26 11.61 -17.11 -22.78
N SER A 27 10.79 -18.03 -23.31
CA SER A 27 9.34 -17.79 -23.45
C SER A 27 8.63 -17.55 -22.10
N ALA A 28 9.05 -18.24 -21.04
CA ALA A 28 8.49 -18.05 -19.70
C ALA A 28 8.94 -16.72 -19.08
N MET A 29 10.20 -16.33 -19.29
CA MET A 29 10.75 -15.03 -18.89
C MET A 29 10.01 -13.88 -19.57
N ILE A 30 9.79 -13.95 -20.88
CA ILE A 30 9.01 -12.95 -21.63
C ILE A 30 7.57 -12.87 -21.10
N ALA A 31 6.94 -14.01 -20.83
CA ALA A 31 5.59 -14.04 -20.26
C ALA A 31 5.55 -13.39 -18.86
N GLU A 32 6.59 -13.56 -18.04
CA GLU A 32 6.70 -12.90 -16.73
C GLU A 32 6.92 -11.39 -16.86
N ALA A 33 7.77 -10.94 -17.80
CA ALA A 33 8.01 -9.53 -18.06
C ALA A 33 6.73 -8.82 -18.57
N VAL A 34 6.01 -9.44 -19.51
CA VAL A 34 4.73 -8.93 -20.00
C VAL A 34 3.68 -8.92 -18.88
N ARG A 35 3.63 -9.96 -18.03
CA ARG A 35 2.74 -9.99 -16.87
C ARG A 35 3.02 -8.82 -15.93
N ARG A 36 4.29 -8.58 -15.57
CA ARG A 36 4.71 -7.43 -14.75
C ARG A 36 4.33 -6.09 -15.39
N PHE A 37 4.50 -5.95 -16.71
CA PHE A 37 4.13 -4.74 -17.44
C PHE A 37 2.63 -4.49 -17.40
N VAL A 38 1.81 -5.48 -17.77
CA VAL A 38 0.33 -5.39 -17.75
C VAL A 38 -0.15 -5.04 -16.34
N GLU A 39 0.41 -5.73 -15.35
CA GLU A 39 0.14 -5.50 -13.94
C GLU A 39 0.44 -4.07 -13.48
N VAL A 40 1.46 -3.42 -14.05
CA VAL A 40 1.82 -2.02 -13.78
C VAL A 40 0.90 -1.06 -14.54
N GLU A 41 0.55 -1.36 -15.78
CA GLU A 41 -0.34 -0.50 -16.59
C GLU A 41 -1.81 -0.56 -16.14
N GLU A 42 -2.30 -1.73 -15.73
CA GLU A 42 -3.63 -1.88 -15.11
C GLU A 42 -3.69 -1.17 -13.76
N ALA A 43 -2.62 -1.27 -12.97
CA ALA A 43 -2.45 -0.50 -11.75
C ALA A 43 -2.49 1.02 -12.03
N LYS A 44 -1.74 1.51 -13.04
CA LYS A 44 -1.78 2.94 -13.45
C LYS A 44 -3.17 3.38 -13.89
N THR A 45 -3.88 2.55 -14.67
CA THR A 45 -5.24 2.84 -15.13
C THR A 45 -6.23 2.88 -13.97
N ALA A 46 -5.97 2.11 -12.89
CA ALA A 46 -6.71 2.17 -11.63
C ALA A 46 -6.22 3.28 -10.66
N GLY A 47 -5.22 4.07 -11.04
CA GLY A 47 -4.62 5.11 -10.20
C GLY A 47 -3.73 4.58 -9.07
N MET A 48 -3.19 3.37 -9.21
CA MET A 48 -2.24 2.77 -8.29
C MET A 48 -0.79 3.12 -8.67
N ALA A 49 0.06 3.27 -7.66
CA ALA A 49 1.49 3.54 -7.79
C ALA A 49 2.29 2.60 -6.89
N GLU A 50 3.62 2.56 -7.09
CA GLU A 50 4.51 1.99 -6.09
C GLU A 50 4.53 2.89 -4.86
N ILE A 51 4.23 2.32 -3.70
CA ILE A 51 4.21 2.99 -2.41
C ILE A 51 5.31 2.36 -1.55
N GLU A 52 6.19 3.20 -1.02
CA GLU A 52 7.17 2.83 -0.01
C GLU A 52 6.69 3.40 1.34
N LEU A 53 6.60 2.55 2.36
CA LEU A 53 6.33 2.95 3.74
C LEU A 53 7.50 2.53 4.62
N GLU A 54 7.78 3.33 5.63
CA GLU A 54 8.74 3.01 6.67
C GLU A 54 7.98 2.67 7.96
N VAL A 55 8.29 1.51 8.54
CA VAL A 55 7.56 0.94 9.68
C VAL A 55 8.54 0.47 10.74
N GLY A 56 8.18 0.65 12.00
CA GLY A 56 9.01 0.35 13.16
C GLY A 56 8.97 1.48 14.18
N VAL A 57 9.96 1.50 15.08
CA VAL A 57 10.04 2.47 16.17
C VAL A 57 11.05 3.57 15.81
N TYR A 58 10.59 4.82 15.88
CA TYR A 58 11.40 6.02 15.76
C TYR A 58 11.75 6.51 17.15
N TYR A 59 13.02 6.38 17.54
CA TYR A 59 13.47 6.73 18.87
C TYR A 59 13.74 8.23 18.96
N SER A 60 13.16 8.90 19.96
CA SER A 60 13.38 10.34 20.17
C SER A 60 14.70 10.67 20.88
N GLY A 61 15.46 9.65 21.30
CA GLY A 61 16.66 9.74 22.11
C GLY A 61 17.97 9.39 21.39
N THR A 62 18.93 8.81 22.13
CA THR A 62 20.25 8.43 21.59
C THR A 62 20.29 7.06 20.90
N SER A 63 19.17 6.33 20.88
CA SER A 63 19.06 5.07 20.16
C SER A 63 18.88 5.32 18.66
N ALA A 64 19.45 4.46 17.83
CA ALA A 64 19.12 4.46 16.41
C ALA A 64 17.71 3.90 16.20
N ASP A 65 16.99 4.47 15.23
CA ASP A 65 15.67 4.00 14.82
C ASP A 65 15.70 2.50 14.47
N ASP A 66 14.67 1.78 14.92
CA ASP A 66 14.44 0.37 14.58
C ASP A 66 13.31 0.30 13.56
N THR A 67 13.62 0.70 12.33
CA THR A 67 12.68 0.79 11.23
C THR A 67 13.08 -0.12 10.06
N LYS A 68 12.09 -0.47 9.25
CA LYS A 68 12.25 -1.17 7.97
C LYS A 68 11.36 -0.56 6.92
N LYS A 69 11.80 -0.65 5.67
CA LYS A 69 11.01 -0.22 4.52
C LYS A 69 10.19 -1.37 3.96
N ILE A 70 8.93 -1.12 3.67
CA ILE A 70 8.05 -2.01 2.92
C ILE A 70 7.64 -1.32 1.63
N ARG A 71 7.51 -2.09 0.54
CA ARG A 71 7.08 -1.60 -0.76
C ARG A 71 5.96 -2.45 -1.32
N PHE A 72 4.97 -1.81 -1.92
CA PHE A 72 3.89 -2.49 -2.60
C PHE A 72 3.30 -1.58 -3.68
N ILE A 73 2.56 -2.17 -4.62
CA ILE A 73 1.77 -1.42 -5.59
C ILE A 73 0.35 -1.29 -5.04
N GLY A 74 -0.17 -0.08 -4.97
CA GLY A 74 -1.52 0.19 -4.48
C GLY A 74 -1.94 1.63 -4.66
N LYS A 75 -3.11 1.95 -4.14
CA LYS A 75 -3.70 3.30 -4.17
C LYS A 75 -4.19 3.66 -2.78
N LYS A 76 -3.90 4.87 -2.32
CA LYS A 76 -4.49 5.42 -1.10
C LYS A 76 -6.00 5.60 -1.32
N ILE A 77 -6.81 5.04 -0.42
CA ILE A 77 -8.28 5.08 -0.51
C ILE A 77 -8.93 5.90 0.61
N ALA A 78 -8.26 6.06 1.76
CA ALA A 78 -8.71 6.90 2.86
C ALA A 78 -7.56 7.28 3.78
N ASP A 79 -7.75 8.32 4.58
CA ASP A 79 -6.93 8.63 5.74
C ASP A 79 -7.77 9.20 6.88
N ALA A 80 -7.26 9.10 8.10
CA ALA A 80 -7.90 9.59 9.30
C ALA A 80 -6.83 10.00 10.32
N LYS A 81 -7.20 10.91 11.22
CA LYS A 81 -6.31 11.39 12.28
C LYS A 81 -7.03 11.45 13.61
N ALA A 82 -6.54 10.67 14.56
CA ALA A 82 -7.04 10.68 15.94
C ALA A 82 -6.07 11.45 16.83
N LEU A 83 -6.53 12.54 17.45
CA LEU A 83 -5.75 13.32 18.42
C LEU A 83 -6.14 12.94 19.85
N TYR A 84 -5.14 12.66 20.69
CA TYR A 84 -5.34 12.29 22.09
C TYR A 84 -4.29 12.92 23.02
N GLY A 85 -3.75 14.07 22.61
CA GLY A 85 -2.83 14.85 23.42
C GLY A 85 -3.43 15.32 24.75
N SER A 86 -2.55 15.56 25.72
CA SER A 86 -2.92 15.94 27.10
C SER A 86 -2.89 17.45 27.33
N THR A 87 -2.49 18.24 26.33
CA THR A 87 -2.47 19.71 26.39
C THR A 87 -3.86 20.30 26.12
N SER A 88 -4.03 21.61 26.34
CA SER A 88 -5.28 22.31 26.04
C SER A 88 -5.67 22.26 24.56
N SER A 89 -4.69 22.19 23.65
CA SER A 89 -4.90 22.01 22.21
C SER A 89 -5.08 20.53 21.79
N ARG A 90 -4.74 19.58 22.67
CA ARG A 90 -4.85 18.12 22.48
C ARG A 90 -4.13 17.56 21.25
N ASP A 91 -3.27 18.36 20.63
CA ASP A 91 -2.55 18.03 19.39
C ASP A 91 -1.07 17.71 19.65
N ASP A 92 -0.71 17.40 20.89
CA ASP A 92 0.65 16.98 21.27
C ASP A 92 0.91 15.48 21.03
N ARG A 93 -0.15 14.68 20.82
CA ARG A 93 -0.08 13.27 20.44
C ARG A 93 -1.21 12.90 19.50
N GLY A 94 -0.98 11.91 18.65
CA GLY A 94 -2.02 11.38 17.81
C GLY A 94 -1.63 10.11 17.07
N THR A 95 -2.62 9.52 16.41
CA THR A 95 -2.45 8.44 15.46
C THR A 95 -2.90 8.92 14.09
N GLU A 96 -2.06 8.72 13.09
CA GLU A 96 -2.43 8.85 11.68
C GLU A 96 -2.72 7.46 11.12
N TYR A 97 -3.84 7.33 10.41
CA TYR A 97 -4.25 6.11 9.75
C TYR A 97 -4.30 6.37 8.25
N THR A 98 -3.67 5.52 7.45
CA THR A 98 -3.80 5.56 6.00
C THR A 98 -4.21 4.19 5.48
N LEU A 99 -5.28 4.16 4.69
CA LEU A 99 -5.70 2.94 3.99
C LEU A 99 -5.24 2.95 2.55
N TYR A 100 -4.76 1.78 2.13
CA TYR A 100 -4.41 1.50 0.75
C TYR A 100 -5.17 0.30 0.23
N LEU A 101 -5.72 0.42 -0.97
CA LEU A 101 -6.09 -0.74 -1.78
C LEU A 101 -4.84 -1.23 -2.49
N THR A 102 -4.38 -2.42 -2.12
CA THR A 102 -3.25 -3.06 -2.80
C THR A 102 -3.68 -3.58 -4.17
N LYS A 103 -2.72 -3.75 -5.07
CA LYS A 103 -2.94 -4.37 -6.38
C LYS A 103 -3.54 -5.79 -6.32
N LYS A 104 -3.35 -6.52 -5.21
CA LYS A 104 -3.95 -7.84 -4.99
C LYS A 104 -5.39 -7.77 -4.47
N GLY A 105 -5.99 -6.58 -4.40
CA GLY A 105 -7.34 -6.37 -3.87
C GLY A 105 -7.44 -6.41 -2.34
N LYS A 106 -6.32 -6.58 -1.64
CA LYS A 106 -6.26 -6.53 -0.16
C LYS A 106 -6.23 -5.08 0.33
N ILE A 107 -6.70 -4.88 1.56
CA ILE A 107 -6.64 -3.58 2.24
C ILE A 107 -5.39 -3.57 3.14
N LEU A 108 -4.54 -2.56 2.99
CA LEU A 108 -3.40 -2.33 3.88
C LEU A 108 -3.70 -1.10 4.73
N LEU A 109 -3.72 -1.28 6.05
CA LEU A 109 -3.72 -0.19 7.01
C LEU A 109 -2.28 0.14 7.37
N HIS A 110 -1.90 1.40 7.19
CA HIS A 110 -0.74 2.01 7.80
C HIS A 110 -1.19 2.84 9.01
N ARG A 111 -0.52 2.66 10.15
CA ARG A 111 -0.81 3.36 11.39
C ARG A 111 0.47 3.98 11.93
N GLU A 112 0.45 5.27 12.17
CA GLU A 112 1.57 6.03 12.73
C GLU A 112 1.15 6.71 14.03
N ASP A 113 1.61 6.18 15.16
CA ASP A 113 1.47 6.82 16.47
C ASP A 113 2.63 7.79 16.67
N TRP A 114 2.32 9.08 16.86
CA TRP A 114 3.31 10.14 16.99
C TRP A 114 3.13 10.95 18.27
N SER A 115 4.24 11.51 18.75
CA SER A 115 4.29 12.44 19.89
C SER A 115 5.18 13.63 19.56
N ARG A 116 4.80 14.82 20.06
CA ARG A 116 5.65 16.03 20.02
C ARG A 116 6.53 16.16 21.25
N TRP A 117 6.38 15.26 22.23
CA TRP A 117 7.13 15.32 23.48
C TRP A 117 8.53 14.73 23.32
N GLN A 118 9.51 15.43 23.88
CA GLN A 118 10.87 14.92 23.94
C GLN A 118 10.92 13.69 24.86
N GLY A 119 11.46 12.57 24.37
CA GLY A 119 11.55 11.32 25.11
C GLY A 119 10.40 10.34 24.85
N ASP A 120 9.37 10.74 24.09
CA ASP A 120 8.35 9.82 23.59
C ASP A 120 8.77 9.31 22.21
N ASP A 121 8.80 7.99 22.05
CA ASP A 121 9.05 7.37 20.75
C ASP A 121 7.80 7.40 19.88
N SER A 122 7.99 7.42 18.57
CA SER A 122 6.90 7.25 17.60
C SER A 122 6.95 5.84 17.01
N GLU A 123 5.81 5.29 16.62
CA GLU A 123 5.72 3.94 16.07
C GLU A 123 4.88 3.95 14.79
N ALA A 124 5.44 3.38 13.73
CA ALA A 124 4.72 3.11 12.49
C ALA A 124 4.52 1.61 12.33
N SER A 125 3.29 1.18 12.08
CA SER A 125 2.94 -0.22 11.89
C SER A 125 2.03 -0.40 10.69
N TYR A 126 1.92 -1.64 10.20
CA TYR A 126 0.97 -1.96 9.16
C TYR A 126 0.27 -3.29 9.40
N GLN A 127 -0.95 -3.38 8.90
CA GLN A 127 -1.76 -4.59 8.92
C GLN A 127 -2.43 -4.78 7.56
N VAL A 128 -2.57 -6.04 7.14
CA VAL A 128 -3.19 -6.38 5.85
C VAL A 128 -4.44 -7.20 6.13
N TYR A 129 -5.53 -6.77 5.49
CA TYR A 129 -6.84 -7.39 5.55
C TYR A 129 -7.22 -7.89 4.16
N ASP A 130 -7.97 -8.97 4.08
CA ASP A 130 -8.41 -9.56 2.83
C ASP A 130 -9.48 -8.69 2.14
N SER A 131 -10.24 -7.89 2.90
CA SER A 131 -11.30 -7.05 2.39
C SER A 131 -11.62 -5.85 3.27
N LEU A 132 -12.38 -4.88 2.73
CA LEU A 132 -12.87 -3.74 3.51
C LEU A 132 -13.85 -4.16 4.62
N THR A 133 -14.61 -5.25 4.40
CA THR A 133 -15.53 -5.82 5.40
C THR A 133 -14.78 -6.40 6.61
N GLU A 134 -13.68 -7.12 6.36
CA GLU A 134 -12.84 -7.63 7.45
C GLU A 134 -12.18 -6.47 8.20
N PHE A 135 -11.69 -5.46 7.46
CA PHE A 135 -11.14 -4.25 8.03
C PHE A 135 -12.16 -3.52 8.92
N SER A 136 -13.39 -3.31 8.46
CA SER A 136 -14.43 -2.60 9.22
C SER A 136 -14.88 -3.33 10.47
N ALA A 137 -14.72 -4.66 10.50
CA ALA A 137 -15.01 -5.47 11.68
C ALA A 137 -13.91 -5.37 12.77
N SER A 138 -12.75 -4.76 12.48
CA SER A 138 -11.69 -4.58 13.46
C SER A 138 -12.03 -3.48 14.49
N ALA A 139 -11.82 -3.75 15.78
CA ALA A 139 -12.34 -2.91 16.86
C ALA A 139 -11.61 -1.57 17.08
N ASN A 140 -10.53 -1.29 16.34
CA ASN A 140 -9.59 -0.20 16.64
C ASN A 140 -9.35 0.75 15.45
N VAL A 141 -10.36 0.99 14.61
CA VAL A 141 -10.24 1.87 13.44
C VAL A 141 -11.26 3.00 13.47
N PRO A 142 -10.86 4.24 13.14
CA PRO A 142 -11.80 5.36 13.04
C PRO A 142 -12.91 5.08 12.02
N GLY A 143 -14.17 5.29 12.41
CA GLY A 143 -15.31 5.05 11.53
C GLY A 143 -15.31 5.89 10.25
N GLU A 144 -14.71 7.09 10.29
CA GLU A 144 -14.51 7.95 9.12
C GLU A 144 -13.65 7.27 8.04
N LEU A 145 -12.65 6.49 8.46
CA LEU A 145 -11.74 5.78 7.56
C LEU A 145 -12.48 4.72 6.73
N VAL A 146 -13.42 4.00 7.35
CA VAL A 146 -14.27 3.00 6.68
C VAL A 146 -15.18 3.66 5.65
N GLN A 147 -15.81 4.77 6.02
CA GLN A 147 -16.74 5.49 5.14
C GLN A 147 -16.04 6.08 3.91
N GLU A 148 -14.88 6.73 4.11
CA GLU A 148 -14.10 7.28 3.00
C GLU A 148 -13.58 6.19 2.07
N ALA A 149 -13.07 5.08 2.63
CA ALA A 149 -12.60 3.96 1.84
C ALA A 149 -13.73 3.33 1.00
N GLY A 150 -14.93 3.21 1.56
CA GLY A 150 -16.12 2.78 0.83
C GLY A 150 -16.42 3.65 -0.38
N ARG A 151 -16.48 4.97 -0.18
CA ARG A 151 -16.71 5.96 -1.24
C ARG A 151 -15.63 5.87 -2.32
N ALA A 152 -14.36 5.77 -1.94
CA ALA A 152 -13.24 5.65 -2.87
C ALA A 152 -13.25 4.35 -3.69
N MET A 153 -13.82 3.28 -3.14
CA MET A 153 -13.99 1.98 -3.81
C MET A 153 -15.31 1.85 -4.59
N GLY A 154 -16.16 2.88 -4.57
CA GLY A 154 -17.47 2.86 -5.23
C GLY A 154 -18.51 1.97 -4.54
N GLY A 155 -18.25 1.57 -3.28
CA GLY A 155 -19.19 0.83 -2.44
C GLY A 155 -20.02 1.77 -1.58
N ASP A 156 -21.34 1.59 -1.60
CA ASP A 156 -22.23 2.27 -0.66
C ASP A 156 -21.96 1.68 0.73
N THR A 157 -21.38 2.48 1.63
CA THR A 157 -20.97 2.04 2.98
C THR A 157 -22.05 2.28 4.03
N ALA A 158 -23.24 2.66 3.61
CA ALA A 158 -24.38 2.81 4.51
C ALA A 158 -24.80 1.42 5.05
N GLU A 159 -24.63 1.21 6.34
CA GLU A 159 -25.24 0.07 7.04
C GLU A 159 -26.76 0.31 7.08
N TYR A 160 -27.53 -0.58 6.44
CA TYR A 160 -28.99 -0.55 6.54
C TYR A 160 -29.39 -1.04 7.93
N LEU A 161 -29.75 -0.09 8.80
CA LEU A 161 -30.40 -0.38 10.07
C LEU A 161 -31.89 -0.62 9.82
N ASP A 162 -32.33 -1.86 10.01
CA ASP A 162 -33.76 -2.19 10.13
C ASP A 162 -34.18 -1.88 11.57
N VAL A 163 -34.57 -0.63 11.81
CA VAL A 163 -35.06 -0.09 13.10
C VAL A 163 -36.48 0.44 12.98
#